data_AF-A0A0L0FXK3-F1
#
_entry.id   AF-A0A0L0FXK3-F1
#
_cell.length_a   1.000
_cell.length_b   1.000
_cell.length_c   1.000
_cell.angle_alpha   90.00
_cell.angle_beta   90.00
_cell.angle_gamma   90.00
#
_symmetry.space_group_name_H-M   'P 1'
#
loop_
_entity.id
_entity.type
_entity.pdbx_description
1 polymer ?
#
loop_
_entity_poly.entity_id
_entity_poly.type
_entity_poly.pdbx_seq_one_letter_code
_entity_poly.pdbx_strand_id
1 'polypeptide(L)'
;MSLFGYLRTRPAMGVLMRPSVVRGMCMRTYTTSEPSEATPAPTASSDKVCVYLNEKPQIHESCFIADNATVLGRVRMGQNSSVFYNCTLRADINHITIGNESNIQDNTVIHVSSTSGVTIGNGVTVGHSALIHACTVEDNVLVGMGSIIMDGATIGRDSIVAAGALVPMDVTYPERSLIIGRPAKVDRQLEEEEVENLRAQSAKYIKVMTEHKNFNKM
;
A
#
# COMPACT_ATOMS: atom_id res chain seq x y z
N MET A 1 -13.32 -35.97 41.11
CA MET A 1 -14.42 -36.97 41.04
C MET A 1 -15.57 -36.29 40.32
N SER A 2 -15.64 -36.49 38.99
CA SER A 2 -16.72 -37.23 38.28
C SER A 2 -18.04 -36.41 38.25
N LEU A 3 -18.63 -36.03 37.10
CA LEU A 3 -19.14 -36.90 36.05
C LEU A 3 -19.39 -36.09 34.74
N PHE A 4 -18.92 -36.63 33.61
CA PHE A 4 -19.62 -36.84 32.33
C PHE A 4 -20.84 -35.99 31.86
N GLY A 5 -20.72 -35.47 30.63
CA GLY A 5 -21.66 -35.76 29.53
C GLY A 5 -22.76 -34.73 29.20
N TYR A 6 -22.71 -34.13 28.00
CA TYR A 6 -23.62 -34.46 26.88
C TYR A 6 -23.29 -33.61 25.63
N LEU A 7 -22.71 -34.26 24.62
CA LEU A 7 -22.80 -33.81 23.23
C LEU A 7 -24.24 -34.02 22.72
N ARG A 8 -24.80 -33.03 22.02
CA ARG A 8 -25.94 -33.24 21.11
C ARG A 8 -25.55 -32.77 19.71
N THR A 9 -25.17 -33.73 18.88
CA THR A 9 -25.06 -33.64 17.43
C THR A 9 -26.47 -33.51 16.83
N ARG A 10 -26.69 -32.51 15.96
CA ARG A 10 -27.89 -32.41 15.11
C ARG A 10 -27.70 -33.25 13.85
N PRO A 11 -28.75 -33.93 13.34
CA PRO A 11 -28.64 -34.76 12.14
C PRO A 11 -28.65 -33.91 10.87
N ALA A 12 -27.85 -34.32 9.90
CA ALA A 12 -27.85 -33.81 8.53
C ALA A 12 -29.13 -34.28 7.80
N MET A 13 -29.93 -33.35 7.29
CA MET A 13 -30.96 -33.65 6.30
C MET A 13 -30.31 -33.80 4.93
N GLY A 14 -30.31 -35.03 4.41
CA GLY A 14 -30.00 -35.32 3.02
C GLY A 14 -31.15 -34.90 2.11
N VAL A 15 -30.86 -34.04 1.13
CA VAL A 15 -31.77 -33.75 0.02
C VAL A 15 -31.41 -34.67 -1.13
N LEU A 16 -32.32 -35.61 -1.40
CA LEU A 16 -32.27 -36.58 -2.49
C LEU A 16 -32.75 -35.89 -3.79
N MET A 17 -31.83 -35.49 -4.67
CA MET A 17 -32.18 -34.98 -6.00
C MET A 17 -32.22 -36.14 -7.01
N ARG A 18 -33.36 -36.27 -7.70
CA ARG A 18 -33.67 -37.30 -8.71
C ARG A 18 -32.96 -37.01 -10.04
N PRO A 19 -32.60 -38.03 -10.84
CA PRO A 19 -31.95 -37.84 -12.14
C PRO A 19 -32.99 -37.49 -13.22
N SER A 20 -32.92 -36.28 -13.78
CA SER A 20 -33.65 -35.89 -14.98
C SER A 20 -32.82 -36.16 -16.23
N VAL A 21 -33.38 -37.02 -17.07
CA VAL A 21 -32.90 -37.41 -18.40
C VAL A 21 -32.89 -36.19 -19.33
N VAL A 22 -31.72 -35.78 -19.81
CA VAL A 22 -31.60 -34.78 -20.88
C VAL A 22 -31.63 -35.51 -22.22
N ARG A 23 -32.75 -35.39 -22.93
CA ARG A 23 -32.90 -35.79 -24.34
C ARG A 23 -32.06 -34.87 -25.22
N GLY A 24 -31.36 -35.47 -26.18
CA GLY A 24 -30.49 -34.79 -27.11
C GLY A 24 -31.20 -33.79 -28.02
N MET A 25 -30.46 -32.76 -28.42
CA MET A 25 -30.83 -31.94 -29.55
C MET A 25 -29.60 -31.36 -30.25
N CYS A 26 -29.50 -31.70 -31.54
CA CYS A 26 -28.96 -30.92 -32.65
C CYS A 26 -27.47 -30.48 -32.59
N MET A 27 -26.61 -31.25 -33.27
CA MET A 27 -25.32 -30.76 -33.75
C MET A 27 -25.55 -29.59 -34.72
N ARG A 28 -25.30 -28.37 -34.26
CA ARG A 28 -25.06 -27.23 -35.14
C ARG A 28 -23.59 -27.22 -35.54
N THR A 29 -23.35 -27.40 -36.82
CA THR A 29 -22.07 -27.12 -37.47
C THR A 29 -21.78 -25.62 -37.33
N TYR A 30 -20.83 -25.27 -36.46
CA TYR A 30 -20.30 -23.91 -36.41
C TYR A 30 -19.35 -23.74 -37.60
N THR A 31 -19.78 -22.89 -38.53
CA THR A 31 -18.93 -22.29 -39.57
C THR A 31 -17.76 -21.57 -38.89
N THR A 32 -16.53 -21.87 -39.31
CA THR A 32 -15.31 -21.19 -38.87
C THR A 32 -15.33 -19.75 -39.36
N SER A 33 -15.78 -18.82 -38.53
CA SER A 33 -15.51 -17.40 -38.70
C SER A 33 -14.08 -17.12 -38.26
N GLU A 34 -13.33 -16.43 -39.12
CA GLU A 34 -11.94 -16.02 -38.87
C GLU A 34 -11.80 -15.30 -37.51
N PRO A 35 -10.68 -15.48 -36.79
CA PRO A 35 -10.47 -14.81 -35.53
C PRO A 35 -10.37 -13.30 -35.77
N SER A 36 -11.30 -12.53 -35.19
CA SER A 36 -11.19 -11.07 -35.12
C SER A 36 -9.88 -10.72 -34.43
N GLU A 37 -9.05 -9.89 -35.06
CA GLU A 37 -7.82 -9.37 -34.49
C GLU A 37 -8.09 -8.80 -33.10
N ALA A 38 -7.75 -9.58 -32.08
CA ALA A 38 -7.73 -9.11 -30.71
C ALA A 38 -6.66 -8.02 -30.65
N THR A 39 -7.05 -6.81 -30.29
CA THR A 39 -6.13 -5.73 -29.96
C THR A 39 -5.10 -6.28 -28.98
N PRO A 40 -3.78 -6.22 -29.27
CA PRO A 40 -2.80 -6.81 -28.38
C PRO A 40 -2.91 -6.12 -27.02
N ALA A 41 -3.10 -6.91 -25.96
CA ALA A 41 -2.86 -6.46 -24.61
C ALA A 41 -1.48 -5.79 -24.58
N PRO A 42 -1.29 -4.65 -23.89
CA PRO A 42 -0.01 -3.97 -23.87
C PRO A 42 1.03 -4.95 -23.33
N THR A 43 1.85 -5.49 -24.22
CA THR A 43 2.97 -6.33 -23.88
C THR A 43 3.93 -5.40 -23.15
N ALA A 44 4.02 -5.54 -21.82
CA ALA A 44 5.06 -4.90 -21.05
C ALA A 44 6.40 -5.41 -21.58
N SER A 45 7.03 -4.65 -22.49
CA SER A 45 8.37 -4.97 -22.96
C SER A 45 9.27 -4.88 -21.73
N SER A 46 10.03 -5.94 -21.48
CA SER A 46 11.14 -6.01 -20.52
C SER A 46 12.26 -4.97 -20.76
N ASP A 47 12.10 -4.08 -21.74
CA ASP A 47 13.10 -3.13 -22.23
C ASP A 47 13.01 -1.72 -21.64
N LYS A 48 12.25 -1.49 -20.56
CA LYS A 48 12.06 -0.13 -19.99
C LYS A 48 12.19 0.01 -18.47
N VAL A 49 13.15 -0.68 -17.84
CA VAL A 49 13.78 -0.08 -16.64
C VAL A 49 14.60 1.10 -17.18
N CYS A 50 14.07 2.32 -17.13
CA CYS A 50 14.52 3.41 -17.99
C CYS A 50 14.30 4.81 -17.41
N VAL A 51 15.15 5.73 -17.88
CA VAL A 51 15.28 7.16 -17.52
C VAL A 51 15.71 7.42 -16.07
N TYR A 52 14.96 6.91 -15.10
CA TYR A 52 15.13 7.35 -13.71
C TYR A 52 16.22 6.61 -12.95
N LEU A 53 16.62 5.42 -13.37
CA LEU A 53 17.67 4.65 -12.66
C LEU A 53 19.00 5.42 -12.54
N ASN A 54 19.30 6.30 -13.51
CA ASN A 54 20.49 7.15 -13.50
C ASN A 54 20.28 8.51 -12.80
N GLU A 55 19.04 8.84 -12.42
CA GLU A 55 18.79 10.05 -11.64
C GLU A 55 19.25 9.86 -10.19
N LYS A 56 19.87 10.91 -9.66
CA LYS A 56 20.28 10.95 -8.26
C LYS A 56 19.09 11.39 -7.40
N PRO A 57 18.78 10.69 -6.30
CA PRO A 57 17.80 11.15 -5.32
C PRO A 57 18.11 12.59 -4.87
N GLN A 58 17.07 13.44 -4.84
CA GLN A 58 17.14 14.81 -4.36
C GLN A 58 16.65 14.83 -2.91
N ILE A 59 17.59 14.74 -1.98
CA ILE A 59 17.32 14.58 -0.55
C ILE A 59 17.70 15.87 0.17
N HIS A 60 16.78 16.45 0.94
CA HIS A 60 17.10 17.59 1.78
C HIS A 60 18.16 17.22 2.84
N GLU A 61 19.11 18.11 3.13
CA GLU A 61 20.23 17.86 4.06
C GLU A 61 19.79 17.47 5.48
N SER A 62 18.61 17.92 5.90
CA SER A 62 18.05 17.58 7.20
C SER A 62 17.44 16.18 7.27
N CYS A 63 17.29 15.45 6.15
CA CYS A 63 16.74 14.10 6.13
C CYS A 63 17.70 13.05 6.70
N PHE A 64 17.16 12.03 7.35
CA PHE A 64 17.90 10.82 7.73
C PHE A 64 17.59 9.68 6.76
N ILE A 65 18.62 8.98 6.30
CA ILE A 65 18.49 7.72 5.56
C ILE A 65 19.40 6.72 6.28
N ALA A 66 18.84 5.62 6.75
CA ALA A 66 19.60 4.56 7.37
C ALA A 66 20.59 3.92 6.37
N ASP A 67 21.78 3.53 6.84
CA ASP A 67 22.88 3.05 5.98
C ASP A 67 22.52 1.78 5.18
N ASN A 68 21.58 0.99 5.68
CA ASN A 68 21.09 -0.22 5.01
C ASN A 68 19.76 -0.03 4.27
N ALA A 69 19.26 1.21 4.15
CA ALA A 69 18.13 1.52 3.30
C ALA A 69 18.59 1.71 1.85
N THR A 70 17.77 1.26 0.90
CA THR A 70 17.99 1.49 -0.53
C THR A 70 17.07 2.61 -1.00
N VAL A 71 17.65 3.72 -1.46
CA VAL A 71 16.93 4.85 -2.07
C VAL A 71 17.55 5.12 -3.43
N LEU A 72 16.82 4.84 -4.51
CA LEU A 72 17.37 4.88 -5.86
C LEU A 72 16.42 5.50 -6.89
N GLY A 73 17.01 6.12 -7.90
CA GLY A 73 16.32 6.76 -9.01
C GLY A 73 15.70 8.10 -8.65
N ARG A 74 14.56 8.44 -9.28
CA ARG A 74 13.89 9.75 -9.14
C ARG A 74 13.10 9.86 -7.83
N VAL A 75 13.83 9.93 -6.73
CA VAL A 75 13.28 10.16 -5.38
C VAL A 75 13.49 11.62 -4.98
N ARG A 76 12.47 12.25 -4.41
CA ARG A 76 12.55 13.56 -3.76
C ARG A 76 12.11 13.46 -2.32
N MET A 77 12.87 14.04 -1.40
CA MET A 77 12.52 14.09 0.03
C MET A 77 12.59 15.52 0.57
N GLY A 78 11.49 15.94 1.20
CA GLY A 78 11.35 17.22 1.90
C GLY A 78 12.11 17.27 3.23
N GLN A 79 12.08 18.43 3.87
CA GLN A 79 12.83 18.70 5.10
C GLN A 79 12.37 17.79 6.24
N ASN A 80 13.31 17.36 7.08
CA ASN A 80 13.06 16.64 8.31
C ASN A 80 12.35 15.29 8.12
N SER A 81 12.44 14.73 6.92
CA SER A 81 11.90 13.41 6.60
C SER A 81 12.94 12.31 6.82
N SER A 82 12.47 11.08 7.03
CA SER A 82 13.34 9.96 7.38
C SER A 82 12.99 8.68 6.66
N VAL A 83 14.01 7.90 6.33
CA VAL A 83 13.90 6.53 5.83
C VAL A 83 14.70 5.63 6.77
N PHE A 84 13.99 4.78 7.49
CA PHE A 84 14.57 3.88 8.50
C PHE A 84 15.09 2.58 7.88
N TYR A 85 15.52 1.66 8.74
CA TYR A 85 16.35 0.54 8.38
C TYR A 85 15.67 -0.42 7.40
N ASN A 86 16.45 -0.98 6.47
CA ASN A 86 16.02 -1.96 5.48
C ASN A 86 14.88 -1.50 4.55
N CYS A 87 14.58 -0.20 4.48
CA CYS A 87 13.59 0.29 3.53
C CYS A 87 14.09 0.17 2.09
N THR A 88 13.17 0.00 1.14
CA THR A 88 13.47 0.08 -0.30
C THR A 88 12.54 1.09 -0.97
N LEU A 89 13.11 2.20 -1.40
CA LEU A 89 12.45 3.22 -2.21
C LEU A 89 13.04 3.15 -3.61
N ARG A 90 12.31 2.53 -4.53
CA ARG A 90 12.79 2.27 -5.90
C ARG A 90 11.99 3.11 -6.89
N ALA A 91 12.55 4.23 -7.34
CA ALA A 91 11.95 5.13 -8.33
C ALA A 91 12.61 4.93 -9.71
N ASP A 92 12.56 3.71 -10.23
CA ASP A 92 13.25 3.30 -11.46
C ASP A 92 12.39 3.38 -12.72
N ILE A 93 11.06 3.37 -12.57
CA ILE A 93 10.06 3.44 -13.65
C ILE A 93 9.37 4.82 -13.67
N ASN A 94 9.19 5.43 -12.50
CA ASN A 94 8.48 6.68 -12.26
C ASN A 94 9.11 7.38 -11.04
N HIS A 95 8.45 8.41 -10.50
CA HIS A 95 8.96 9.18 -9.38
C HIS A 95 8.37 8.76 -8.03
N ILE A 96 9.15 8.97 -6.97
CA ILE A 96 8.69 8.93 -5.58
C ILE A 96 8.92 10.33 -4.98
N THR A 97 7.87 10.95 -4.43
CA THR A 97 7.98 12.22 -3.70
C THR A 97 7.52 12.01 -2.27
N ILE A 98 8.33 12.45 -1.32
CA ILE A 98 8.03 12.45 0.11
C ILE A 98 8.10 13.90 0.59
N GLY A 99 7.02 14.38 1.22
CA GLY A 99 6.92 15.73 1.78
C GLY A 99 7.83 15.96 2.97
N ASN A 100 7.59 17.07 3.67
CA ASN A 100 8.34 17.43 4.88
C ASN A 100 7.85 16.62 6.09
N GLU A 101 8.73 16.37 7.05
CA GLU A 101 8.40 15.78 8.36
C GLU A 101 7.76 14.39 8.28
N SER A 102 7.96 13.68 7.16
CA SER A 102 7.39 12.36 6.91
C SER A 102 8.41 11.27 7.24
N ASN A 103 7.97 10.16 7.83
CA ASN A 103 8.84 9.07 8.23
C ASN A 103 8.42 7.75 7.58
N ILE A 104 9.37 7.07 6.95
CA ILE A 104 9.22 5.77 6.33
C ILE A 104 9.92 4.75 7.23
N GLN A 105 9.13 3.95 7.93
CA GLN A 105 9.64 3.06 8.97
C GLN A 105 10.13 1.72 8.42
N ASP A 106 10.80 0.97 9.27
CA ASP A 106 11.65 -0.19 8.94
C ASP A 106 10.98 -1.21 8.03
N ASN A 107 11.78 -1.77 7.10
CA ASN A 107 11.37 -2.78 6.12
C ASN A 107 10.22 -2.36 5.18
N THR A 108 9.89 -1.06 5.10
CA THR A 108 8.88 -0.57 4.14
C THR A 108 9.40 -0.61 2.72
N VAL A 109 8.54 -1.02 1.78
CA VAL A 109 8.82 -1.00 0.34
C VAL A 109 7.93 0.02 -0.33
N ILE A 110 8.53 0.93 -1.10
CA ILE A 110 7.86 1.92 -1.93
C ILE A 110 8.29 1.69 -3.38
N HIS A 111 7.33 1.34 -4.23
CA HIS A 111 7.55 1.15 -5.66
C HIS A 111 6.46 1.84 -6.47
N VAL A 112 6.64 1.87 -7.78
CA VAL A 112 5.88 2.71 -8.71
C VAL A 112 5.43 1.89 -9.91
N SER A 113 4.42 2.38 -10.62
CA SER A 113 3.96 1.79 -11.88
C SER A 113 4.38 2.65 -13.06
N SER A 114 4.15 2.13 -14.27
CA SER A 114 4.42 2.88 -15.51
C SER A 114 3.51 4.11 -15.68
N THR A 115 2.33 4.10 -15.07
CA THR A 115 1.32 5.16 -15.22
C THR A 115 1.35 6.16 -14.07
N SER A 116 1.76 5.74 -12.86
CA SER A 116 1.70 6.57 -11.66
C SER A 116 2.93 6.40 -10.77
N GLY A 117 3.43 7.52 -10.26
CA GLY A 117 4.44 7.55 -9.19
C GLY A 117 3.82 7.35 -7.81
N VAL A 118 4.62 7.54 -6.77
CA VAL A 118 4.15 7.64 -5.38
C VAL A 118 4.33 9.07 -4.90
N THR A 119 3.27 9.63 -4.30
CA THR A 119 3.33 10.90 -3.57
C THR A 119 2.91 10.67 -2.13
N ILE A 120 3.80 10.99 -1.20
CA ILE A 120 3.57 11.00 0.24
C ILE A 120 3.65 12.46 0.69
N GLY A 121 2.60 12.95 1.33
CA GLY A 121 2.47 14.32 1.82
C GLY A 121 3.40 14.67 2.98
N ASN A 122 3.09 15.78 3.64
CA ASN A 122 3.79 16.28 4.82
C ASN A 122 3.29 15.59 6.09
N GLY A 123 4.16 15.38 7.08
CA GLY A 123 3.78 14.83 8.37
C GLY A 123 3.24 13.40 8.32
N VAL A 124 3.51 12.65 7.26
CA VAL A 124 3.01 11.28 7.07
C VAL A 124 3.88 10.31 7.84
N THR A 125 3.25 9.39 8.56
CA THR A 125 3.91 8.27 9.23
C THR A 125 3.60 6.99 8.49
N VAL A 126 4.58 6.42 7.79
CA VAL A 126 4.47 5.11 7.13
C VAL A 126 5.06 4.05 8.03
N GLY A 127 4.18 3.26 8.64
CA GLY A 127 4.48 2.23 9.62
C GLY A 127 5.30 1.08 9.06
N HIS A 128 6.00 0.38 9.96
CA HIS A 128 6.92 -0.71 9.62
C HIS A 128 6.34 -1.73 8.64
N SER A 129 7.14 -2.19 7.70
CA SER A 129 6.80 -3.25 6.73
C SER A 129 5.56 -2.95 5.88
N ALA A 130 5.23 -1.67 5.65
CA ALA A 130 4.20 -1.30 4.70
C ALA A 130 4.67 -1.56 3.25
N LEU A 131 3.72 -1.81 2.36
CA LEU A 131 3.93 -1.86 0.91
C LEU A 131 3.14 -0.73 0.25
N ILE A 132 3.84 0.25 -0.30
CA ILE A 132 3.24 1.42 -0.95
C ILE A 132 3.53 1.32 -2.45
N HIS A 133 2.48 1.28 -3.27
CA HIS A 133 2.64 1.12 -4.71
C HIS A 133 1.78 2.12 -5.49
N ALA A 134 2.46 2.97 -6.27
CA ALA A 134 1.86 3.86 -7.27
C ALA A 134 0.60 4.66 -6.82
N CYS A 135 0.62 5.21 -5.60
CA CYS A 135 -0.53 5.84 -4.96
C CYS A 135 -0.23 7.25 -4.43
N THR A 136 -1.26 7.93 -3.96
CA THR A 136 -1.16 9.22 -3.26
C THR A 136 -1.60 9.08 -1.80
N VAL A 137 -0.74 9.53 -0.89
CA VAL A 137 -1.03 9.66 0.54
C VAL A 137 -0.90 11.13 0.88
N GLU A 138 -1.99 11.78 1.25
CA GLU A 138 -2.00 13.20 1.59
C GLU A 138 -1.38 13.47 2.98
N ASP A 139 -1.40 14.73 3.40
CA ASP A 139 -0.74 15.21 4.61
C ASP A 139 -1.31 14.59 5.91
N ASN A 140 -0.45 14.47 6.91
CA ASN A 140 -0.74 13.97 8.27
C ASN A 140 -1.40 12.58 8.31
N VAL A 141 -1.16 11.72 7.33
CA VAL A 141 -1.69 10.35 7.34
C VAL A 141 -0.81 9.43 8.19
N LEU A 142 -1.43 8.54 8.97
CA LEU A 142 -0.77 7.38 9.55
C LEU A 142 -1.11 6.14 8.71
N VAL A 143 -0.11 5.60 8.02
CA VAL A 143 -0.20 4.31 7.35
C VAL A 143 0.26 3.24 8.31
N GLY A 144 -0.65 2.41 8.81
CA GLY A 144 -0.36 1.40 9.81
C GLY A 144 0.62 0.34 9.34
N MET A 145 1.38 -0.22 10.28
CA MET A 145 2.37 -1.26 9.98
C MET A 145 1.78 -2.45 9.20
N GLY A 146 2.53 -3.00 8.25
CA GLY A 146 2.13 -4.15 7.44
C GLY A 146 0.95 -3.88 6.49
N SER A 147 0.50 -2.63 6.35
CA SER A 147 -0.55 -2.28 5.38
C SER A 147 -0.01 -2.29 3.95
N ILE A 148 -0.92 -2.46 3.00
CA ILE A 148 -0.63 -2.48 1.56
C ILE A 148 -1.53 -1.44 0.90
N ILE A 149 -0.92 -0.50 0.16
CA ILE A 149 -1.63 0.51 -0.62
C ILE A 149 -1.32 0.30 -2.10
N MET A 150 -2.37 0.05 -2.88
CA MET A 150 -2.27 -0.33 -4.28
C MET A 150 -2.42 0.89 -5.22
N ASP A 151 -2.08 0.64 -6.48
CA ASP A 151 -2.01 1.61 -7.57
C ASP A 151 -3.25 2.49 -7.69
N GLY A 152 -3.06 3.79 -7.91
CA GLY A 152 -4.15 4.75 -8.12
C GLY A 152 -4.94 5.11 -6.86
N ALA A 153 -4.68 4.46 -5.71
CA ALA A 153 -5.36 4.82 -4.48
C ALA A 153 -4.97 6.23 -4.00
N THR A 154 -5.92 6.93 -3.40
CA THR A 154 -5.70 8.22 -2.73
C THR A 154 -6.19 8.14 -1.29
N ILE A 155 -5.31 8.38 -0.33
CA ILE A 155 -5.66 8.50 1.09
C ILE A 155 -5.76 9.98 1.43
N GLY A 156 -6.96 10.46 1.73
CA GLY A 156 -7.20 11.85 2.12
C GLY A 156 -6.47 12.24 3.41
N ARG A 157 -6.16 13.53 3.55
CA ARG A 157 -5.39 14.07 4.68
C ARG A 157 -5.96 13.70 6.04
N ASP A 158 -5.11 13.75 7.06
CA ASP A 158 -5.49 13.51 8.46
C ASP A 158 -6.19 12.14 8.67
N SER A 159 -5.84 11.12 7.88
CA SER A 159 -6.46 9.77 7.96
C SER A 159 -5.56 8.74 8.63
N ILE A 160 -6.17 7.63 9.09
CA ILE A 160 -5.46 6.46 9.59
C ILE A 160 -5.81 5.25 8.71
N VAL A 161 -4.80 4.65 8.10
CA VAL A 161 -4.90 3.29 7.54
C VAL A 161 -4.49 2.31 8.63
N ALA A 162 -5.39 1.43 9.07
CA ALA A 162 -5.10 0.50 10.14
C ALA A 162 -4.00 -0.52 9.75
N ALA A 163 -3.33 -1.06 10.78
CA ALA A 163 -2.31 -2.07 10.60
C ALA A 163 -2.85 -3.27 9.79
N GLY A 164 -2.06 -3.74 8.83
CA GLY A 164 -2.42 -4.87 7.97
C GLY A 164 -3.55 -4.61 6.96
N ALA A 165 -4.08 -3.39 6.85
CA ALA A 165 -5.13 -3.10 5.86
C ALA A 165 -4.62 -3.27 4.41
N LEU A 166 -5.52 -3.62 3.49
CA LEU A 166 -5.24 -3.75 2.06
C LEU A 166 -6.12 -2.75 1.31
N VAL A 167 -5.57 -1.59 0.99
CA VAL A 167 -6.23 -0.55 0.21
C VAL A 167 -6.28 -0.97 -1.26
N PRO A 168 -7.48 -1.13 -1.87
CA PRO A 168 -7.61 -1.53 -3.27
C PRO A 168 -7.11 -0.46 -4.25
N MET A 169 -6.89 -0.87 -5.51
CA MET A 169 -6.53 0.04 -6.59
C MET A 169 -7.65 1.04 -6.89
N ASP A 170 -7.27 2.23 -7.35
CA ASP A 170 -8.16 3.28 -7.87
C ASP A 170 -9.28 3.71 -6.89
N VAL A 171 -9.05 3.55 -5.58
CA VAL A 171 -9.98 4.01 -4.54
C VAL A 171 -9.49 5.31 -3.91
N THR A 172 -10.38 6.29 -3.82
CA THR A 172 -10.16 7.52 -3.05
C THR A 172 -10.89 7.43 -1.71
N TYR A 173 -10.16 7.55 -0.61
CA TYR A 173 -10.72 7.72 0.72
C TYR A 173 -10.76 9.20 1.09
N PRO A 174 -11.88 9.70 1.66
CA PRO A 174 -11.97 11.09 2.09
C PRO A 174 -11.02 11.36 3.26
N GLU A 175 -10.76 12.64 3.52
CA GLU A 175 -10.00 13.08 4.69
C GLU A 175 -10.61 12.58 6.01
N ARG A 176 -9.78 12.57 7.06
CA ARG A 176 -10.17 12.17 8.42
C ARG A 176 -10.81 10.78 8.48
N SER A 177 -10.39 9.84 7.63
CA SER A 177 -10.95 8.49 7.61
C SER A 177 -10.15 7.52 8.48
N LEU A 178 -10.84 6.71 9.29
CA LEU A 178 -10.30 5.45 9.78
C LEU A 178 -10.58 4.36 8.74
N ILE A 179 -9.52 3.84 8.12
CA ILE A 179 -9.57 2.90 7.01
C ILE A 179 -9.09 1.53 7.48
N ILE A 180 -9.96 0.51 7.44
CA ILE A 180 -9.69 -0.81 8.02
C ILE A 180 -10.00 -1.95 7.06
N GLY A 181 -9.33 -3.08 7.25
CA GLY A 181 -9.70 -4.36 6.63
C GLY A 181 -8.98 -4.72 5.33
N ARG A 182 -9.34 -5.88 4.78
CA ARG A 182 -8.80 -6.44 3.53
C ARG A 182 -9.94 -7.10 2.74
N PRO A 183 -10.49 -6.47 1.67
CA PRO A 183 -10.17 -5.13 1.18
C PRO A 183 -10.57 -4.05 2.20
N ALA A 184 -9.81 -2.96 2.22
CA ALA A 184 -10.03 -1.88 3.16
C ALA A 184 -11.32 -1.10 2.85
N LYS A 185 -11.92 -0.51 3.88
CA LYS A 185 -13.10 0.36 3.81
C LYS A 185 -13.00 1.45 4.88
N VAL A 186 -13.74 2.54 4.70
CA VAL A 186 -13.96 3.51 5.79
C VAL A 186 -14.80 2.84 6.87
N ASP A 187 -14.31 2.86 8.10
CA ASP A 187 -15.05 2.47 9.29
C ASP A 187 -15.84 3.67 9.83
N ARG A 188 -15.12 4.75 10.12
CA ARG A 188 -15.66 6.00 10.67
C ARG A 188 -14.74 7.18 10.35
N GLN A 189 -15.19 8.38 10.72
CA GLN A 189 -14.35 9.56 10.75
C GLN A 189 -13.50 9.60 12.03
N LEU A 190 -12.35 10.26 11.96
CA LEU A 190 -11.46 10.48 13.08
C LEU A 190 -11.93 11.63 13.96
N GLU A 191 -11.86 11.41 15.26
CA GLU A 191 -12.07 12.44 16.27
C GLU A 191 -10.91 13.45 16.24
N GLU A 192 -11.14 14.66 16.75
CA GLU A 192 -10.13 15.73 16.71
C GLU A 192 -8.84 15.33 17.44
N GLU A 193 -8.97 14.66 18.59
CA GLU A 193 -7.82 14.15 19.35
C GLU A 193 -6.99 13.14 18.53
N GLU A 194 -7.63 12.29 17.72
CA GLU A 194 -6.92 11.36 16.84
C GLU A 194 -6.16 12.12 15.76
N VAL A 195 -6.74 13.15 15.17
CA VAL A 195 -6.10 14.02 14.17
C VAL A 195 -4.92 14.79 14.75
N GLU A 196 -5.05 15.34 15.96
CA GLU A 196 -3.95 16.01 16.68
C GLU A 196 -2.79 15.03 16.96
N ASN A 197 -3.12 13.80 17.35
CA ASN A 197 -2.13 12.77 17.60
C ASN A 197 -1.30 12.42 16.35
N LEU A 198 -1.83 12.54 15.13
CA LEU A 198 -1.07 12.30 13.90
C LEU A 198 0.14 13.25 13.78
N ARG A 199 -0.06 14.53 14.11
CA ARG A 199 1.02 15.54 14.11
C ARG A 199 2.02 15.30 15.23
N ALA A 200 1.55 14.86 16.40
CA ALA A 200 2.43 14.49 17.50
C ALA A 200 3.33 13.29 17.14
N GLN A 201 2.79 12.31 16.38
CA GLN A 201 3.56 11.17 15.90
C GLN A 201 4.66 11.58 14.91
N SER A 202 4.36 12.41 13.91
CA SER A 202 5.38 12.88 12.96
C SER A 202 6.48 13.68 13.68
N ALA A 203 6.09 14.62 14.56
CA ALA A 203 7.03 15.42 15.35
C ALA A 203 7.93 14.57 16.27
N LYS A 204 7.41 13.48 16.82
CA LYS A 204 8.21 12.51 17.58
C LYS A 204 9.30 11.91 16.69
N TYR A 205 8.99 11.51 15.45
CA TYR A 205 9.96 10.90 14.55
C TYR A 205 11.03 11.86 14.04
N ILE A 206 10.79 13.17 14.02
CA ILE A 206 11.84 14.19 13.80
C ILE A 206 12.94 14.08 14.88
N LYS A 207 12.54 13.93 16.15
CA LYS A 207 13.50 13.75 17.25
C LYS A 207 14.25 12.43 17.12
N VAL A 208 13.52 11.34 16.85
CA VAL A 208 14.11 10.00 16.67
C VAL A 208 15.17 10.01 15.55
N MET A 209 14.84 10.54 14.37
CA MET A 209 15.79 10.58 13.26
C MET A 209 17.04 11.43 13.56
N THR A 210 16.91 12.45 14.43
CA THR A 210 18.03 13.30 14.84
C THR A 210 19.00 12.51 15.72
N GLU A 211 18.50 11.71 16.65
CA GLU A 211 19.33 10.83 17.47
C GLU A 211 20.06 9.78 16.62
N HIS A 212 19.37 9.16 15.66
CA HIS A 212 20.02 8.23 14.72
C HIS A 212 21.08 8.90 13.84
N LYS A 213 20.84 10.13 13.38
CA LYS A 213 21.85 10.93 12.67
C LYS A 213 23.10 11.18 13.51
N ASN A 214 22.92 11.46 14.80
CA ASN A 214 24.04 11.71 15.70
C ASN A 214 24.80 10.41 15.98
N PHE A 215 24.09 9.30 16.14
CA PHE A 215 24.68 7.98 16.34
C PHE A 215 25.53 7.53 15.13
N ASN A 216 25.02 7.66 13.91
CA ASN A 216 25.75 7.24 12.70
C ASN A 216 26.97 8.13 12.35
N LYS A 217 27.13 9.28 13.03
CA LYS A 217 28.31 10.14 12.88
C LYS A 217 29.45 9.79 13.82
N MET A 218 29.22 8.93 14.82
CA MET A 218 30.23 8.44 15.76
C MET A 218 31.01 7.26 15.15
#